data_AF-V6ARW8-F1
#
_entry.id   AF-V6ARW8-F1
#
_cell.length_a   1.000
_cell.length_b   1.000
_cell.length_c   1.000
_cell.angle_alpha   90.00
_cell.angle_beta   90.00
_cell.angle_gamma   90.00
#
_symmetry.space_group_name_H-M   'P 1'
#
loop_
_entity.id
_entity.type
_entity.pdbx_description
1 polymer ?
#
loop_
_entity_poly.entity_id
_entity_poly.type
_entity_poly.pdbx_seq_one_letter_code
_entity_poly.pdbx_strand_id
1 'polypeptide(L)' 'MMSTSISLGKGIGKHLSSILVDEDGVSLENIWQTITDFGINREDLKKLNPTYQELFEIYSAIRAYRISVKYLKELKNKF' A
#
# COMPACT_ATOMS: atom_id res chain seq x y z
N MET A 1 35.05 -9.42 15.90
CA MET A 1 33.79 -9.62 15.13
C MET A 1 33.24 -8.24 14.80
N MET A 2 33.26 -7.84 13.52
CA MET A 2 32.68 -6.56 13.10
C MET A 2 31.17 -6.74 12.93
N SER A 3 30.40 -6.08 13.78
CA SER A 3 28.94 -6.03 13.69
C SER A 3 28.57 -4.96 12.67
N THR A 4 28.26 -5.36 11.44
CA THR A 4 27.77 -4.43 10.41
C THR A 4 26.32 -4.05 10.74
N SER A 5 26.12 -2.93 11.43
CA SER A 5 24.78 -2.37 11.64
C SER A 5 24.35 -1.63 10.38
N ILE A 6 23.44 -2.23 9.62
CA ILE A 6 22.85 -1.60 8.43
C ILE A 6 21.76 -0.63 8.92
N SER A 7 22.08 0.67 8.89
CA SER A 7 21.13 1.76 9.12
C SER A 7 20.11 1.83 7.98
N LEU A 8 18.98 1.13 8.16
CA LEU A 8 17.82 1.12 7.24
C LEU A 8 16.93 2.38 7.36
N GLY A 9 17.31 3.35 8.20
CA GLY A 9 16.38 4.35 8.74
C GLY A 9 16.05 5.57 7.86
N LYS A 10 16.77 5.83 6.76
CA LYS A 10 16.54 7.08 5.96
C LYS A 10 16.24 6.90 4.48
N GLY A 11 16.64 5.78 3.86
CA GLY A 11 16.39 5.54 2.43
C GLY A 11 14.98 5.03 2.13
N ILE A 12 14.44 4.18 3.02
CA ILE A 12 13.16 3.49 2.81
C ILE A 12 11.98 4.44 3.00
N GLY A 13 12.06 5.35 3.99
CA GLY A 13 10.98 6.29 4.29
C GLY A 13 10.64 7.22 3.13
N LYS A 14 11.65 7.71 2.40
CA LYS A 14 11.48 8.61 1.25
C LYS A 14 10.91 7.91 0.01
N HIS A 15 11.22 6.62 -0.14
CA HIS A 15 10.72 5.80 -1.25
C HIS A 15 9.32 5.26 -0.99
N LEU A 16 9.00 4.91 0.26
CA LEU A 16 7.66 4.50 0.67
C LEU A 16 6.67 5.66 0.56
N SER A 17 7.06 6.89 0.93
CA SER A 17 6.19 8.06 0.78
C SER A 17 5.79 8.34 -0.67
N SER A 18 6.70 8.14 -1.64
CA SER A 18 6.35 8.29 -3.08
C SER A 18 5.58 7.09 -3.64
N ILE A 19 5.64 5.94 -2.98
CA ILE A 19 4.83 4.75 -3.31
C ILE A 19 3.40 4.88 -2.75
N LEU A 20 3.22 5.66 -1.68
CA LEU A 20 1.95 5.80 -0.97
C LEU A 20 1.11 6.99 -1.46
N VAL A 21 1.72 7.97 -2.12
CA VAL A 21 1.03 9.18 -2.59
C VAL A 21 1.22 9.27 -4.10
N ASP A 22 0.19 8.89 -4.87
CA ASP A 22 0.12 9.37 -6.25
C ASP A 22 -0.07 10.89 -6.16
N GLU A 23 0.88 11.67 -6.70
CA GLU A 23 0.83 13.14 -6.74
C GLU A 23 -0.35 13.64 -7.60
N ASP A 24 -0.95 12.75 -8.40
CA ASP A 24 -2.22 12.95 -9.11
C ASP A 24 -3.34 12.21 -8.36
N GLY A 25 -4.41 12.94 -8.02
CA GLY A 25 -5.54 12.40 -7.26
C GLY A 25 -6.08 11.09 -7.85
N VAL A 26 -6.01 10.00 -7.07
CA VAL A 26 -6.56 8.71 -7.45
C VAL A 26 -8.08 8.81 -7.55
N SER A 27 -8.65 8.38 -8.68
CA SER A 27 -10.10 8.39 -8.84
C SER A 27 -10.77 7.51 -7.78
N LEU A 28 -11.91 7.96 -7.27
CA LEU A 28 -12.69 7.20 -6.29
C LEU A 28 -13.07 5.80 -6.81
N GLU A 29 -13.25 5.66 -8.12
CA GLU A 29 -13.54 4.38 -8.77
C GLU A 29 -12.36 3.41 -8.70
N ASN A 30 -11.12 3.89 -8.89
CA ASN A 30 -9.91 3.08 -8.73
C ASN A 30 -9.71 2.63 -7.27
N ILE A 31 -10.03 3.50 -6.31
CA ILE A 31 -10.03 3.18 -4.88
C ILE A 31 -11.00 2.04 -4.61
N TRP A 32 -12.26 2.17 -5.04
CA TRP A 32 -13.28 1.15 -4.87
C TRP A 32 -12.93 -0.17 -5.54
N GLN A 33 -12.39 -0.12 -6.76
CA GLN A 33 -11.96 -1.32 -7.48
C GLN A 33 -10.86 -2.04 -6.71
N THR A 34 -9.83 -1.33 -6.25
CA THR A 34 -8.71 -1.92 -5.50
C THR A 34 -9.16 -2.58 -4.19
N ILE A 35 -10.08 -1.94 -3.48
CA ILE A 35 -10.68 -2.45 -2.24
C ILE A 35 -11.50 -3.73 -2.54
N THR A 36 -12.28 -3.71 -3.61
CA THR A 36 -13.09 -4.87 -4.04
C THR A 36 -12.22 -6.03 -4.48
N ASP A 37 -11.16 -5.77 -5.25
CA ASP A 37 -10.19 -6.78 -5.69
C ASP A 37 -9.40 -7.39 -4.52
N PHE A 38 -9.30 -6.69 -3.38
CA PHE A 38 -8.72 -7.23 -2.16
C PHE A 38 -9.67 -8.19 -1.43
N GLY A 39 -10.96 -8.19 -1.80
CA GLY A 39 -12.00 -9.03 -1.20
C GLY A 39 -12.94 -8.29 -0.26
N ILE A 40 -12.83 -6.96 -0.14
CA ILE A 40 -13.73 -6.16 0.68
C ILE A 40 -14.92 -5.72 -0.19
N ASN A 41 -16.12 -6.19 0.15
CA ASN A 41 -17.32 -5.85 -0.61
C ASN A 41 -17.66 -4.35 -0.45
N ARG A 42 -17.80 -3.66 -1.58
CA ARG A 42 -18.20 -2.25 -1.65
C ARG A 42 -19.50 -1.96 -0.91
N GLU A 43 -20.50 -2.81 -1.05
CA GLU A 43 -21.83 -2.61 -0.45
C GLU A 43 -21.78 -2.76 1.08
N ASP A 44 -20.94 -3.66 1.59
CA ASP A 44 -20.73 -3.78 3.03
C ASP A 44 -19.93 -2.61 3.60
N LEU A 45 -18.92 -2.15 2.86
CA LEU A 45 -18.13 -0.99 3.28
C LEU A 45 -18.96 0.30 3.25
N LYS A 46 -19.87 0.47 2.27
CA LYS A 46 -20.79 1.61 2.21
C LYS A 46 -21.70 1.71 3.44
N LYS A 47 -22.08 0.60 4.08
CA LYS A 47 -22.90 0.62 5.31
C LYS A 47 -22.22 1.34 6.47
N LEU A 48 -20.89 1.46 6.42
CA LEU A 48 -20.10 2.19 7.41
C LEU A 48 -20.02 3.70 7.12
N ASN A 49 -20.60 4.17 6.01
CA ASN A 49 -20.51 5.55 5.53
C ASN A 49 -19.08 6.13 5.60
N PRO A 50 -18.08 5.44 5.01
CA PRO A 50 -16.69 5.87 5.12
C PRO A 50 -16.49 7.19 4.39
N THR A 51 -15.69 8.06 4.99
CA THR A 51 -15.20 9.28 4.36
C THR A 51 -14.23 8.94 3.24
N TYR A 52 -14.02 9.89 2.32
CA TYR A 52 -13.01 9.73 1.27
C TYR A 52 -11.62 9.44 1.86
N GLN A 53 -11.27 10.08 2.97
CA GLN A 53 -9.99 9.88 3.64
C GLN A 53 -9.85 8.43 4.13
N GLU A 54 -10.86 7.87 4.79
CA GLU A 54 -10.83 6.48 5.26
C GLU A 54 -10.73 5.50 4.08
N LEU A 55 -11.47 5.75 2.98
CA LEU A 55 -11.35 4.94 1.77
C LEU A 55 -9.95 5.00 1.16
N PHE A 56 -9.35 6.20 1.13
CA PHE A 56 -8.00 6.40 0.63
C PHE A 56 -6.95 5.72 1.52
N GLU A 57 -7.12 5.74 2.83
CA GLU A 57 -6.25 5.04 3.79
C GLU A 57 -6.31 3.52 3.59
N ILE A 58 -7.52 2.94 3.44
CA ILE A 58 -7.69 1.51 3.14
C ILE A 58 -7.02 1.16 1.81
N TYR A 59 -7.26 1.95 0.76
CA TYR A 59 -6.61 1.79 -0.54
C TYR A 59 -5.08 1.81 -0.41
N SER A 60 -4.54 2.78 0.32
CA SER A 60 -3.11 2.97 0.52
C SER A 60 -2.48 1.76 1.22
N ALA A 61 -3.15 1.24 2.25
CA ALA A 61 -2.72 0.03 2.96
C ALA A 61 -2.68 -1.19 2.04
N ILE A 62 -3.72 -1.39 1.22
CA ILE A 62 -3.78 -2.49 0.25
C ILE A 62 -2.66 -2.37 -0.79
N ARG A 63 -2.41 -1.16 -1.32
CA ARG A 63 -1.34 -0.90 -2.29
C ARG A 63 0.03 -1.24 -1.69
N ALA A 64 0.30 -0.77 -0.48
CA ALA A 64 1.54 -1.06 0.24
C ALA A 64 1.76 -2.56 0.46
N TYR A 65 0.70 -3.29 0.84
CA TYR A 65 0.75 -4.75 0.98
C TYR A 65 1.10 -5.44 -0.33
N ARG A 66 0.41 -5.11 -1.43
CA ARG A 66 0.66 -5.71 -2.75
C ARG A 66 2.10 -5.50 -3.21
N ILE A 67 2.64 -4.31 -3.02
CA ILE A 67 4.01 -3.96 -3.37
C ILE A 67 5.00 -4.75 -2.51
N SER A 68 4.75 -4.83 -1.20
CA SER A 68 5.59 -5.61 -0.28
C SER A 68 5.63 -7.08 -0.67
N VAL A 69 4.49 -7.70 -0.97
CA VAL A 69 4.41 -9.10 -1.42
C VAL A 69 5.15 -9.30 -2.75
N LYS A 70 4.97 -8.39 -3.71
CA LYS A 70 5.67 -8.45 -4.99
C LYS A 70 7.19 -8.40 -4.79
N TYR A 71 7.67 -7.44 -4.02
CA TYR A 71 9.09 -7.29 -3.70
C TYR A 71 9.68 -8.53 -3.04
N LEU A 72 8.98 -9.10 -2.05
CA LEU A 72 9.42 -10.31 -1.35
C LEU A 72 9.44 -11.54 -2.27
N LYS A 73 8.47 -11.68 -3.18
CA LYS A 73 8.47 -12.75 -4.20
C LYS A 73 9.65 -12.61 -5.16
N GLU A 74 9.94 -11.40 -5.63
CA GLU A 74 11.10 -11.13 -6.49
C GLU A 74 12.41 -11.43 -5.75
N LEU A 75 12.50 -11.09 -4.47
CA LEU A 75 13.66 -11.40 -3.64
C LEU A 75 13.84 -12.92 -3.47
N LYS A 76 12.76 -13.66 -3.21
CA LYS A 76 12.79 -15.13 -3.14
C LYS A 76 13.29 -15.78 -4.43
N ASN A 77 12.97 -15.23 -5.59
CA ASN A 77 13.42 -15.80 -6.88
C ASN A 77 14.88 -15.48 -7.22
N LYS A 78 15.51 -14.55 -6.50
CA LYS A 78 16.92 -14.17 -6.69
C LYS A 78 17.89 -14.98 -5.83
N PHE A 79 17.40 -15.74 -4.85
CA PHE A 79 18.17 -16.60 -3.95
C PHE A 79 17.66 -18.03 -4.04
#